data_AF-A0A8S8ZM73-F1
#
_entry.id   AF-A0A8S8ZM73-F1
#
_cell.length_a   1.000
_cell.length_b   1.000
_cell.length_c   1.000
_cell.angle_alpha   90.00
_cell.angle_beta   90.00
_cell.angle_gamma   90.00
#
_symmetry.space_group_name_H-M   'P 1'
#
loop_
_entity.id
_entity.type
_entity.pdbx_description
1 polymer ?
#
loop_
_entity_poly.entity_id
_entity_poly.type
_entity_poly.pdbx_seq_one_letter_code
_entity_poly.pdbx_strand_id
1 'polypeptide(L)'
;MTNMSTNGVSSTNADGGPKRTKICVYCGASAGNNPIYLEAARQLARVMAANNIGLVYGGGTVGLMGEIAKTLVSLSGPDSVHGIIPEALVRYERDPNYTSTHTNGSTQKDGAAEEKEEEKAKQLAVPDENVFGRTTIVKDMHTRKLMMAQEVLAGGPGSGFIAMSGGYGTMEELFETVTWNQLGIHDKGIVLLNINGFYDGILQWIQNSIEEGFVNQANGKIMVEAKNPDDAIKALREYKVSEAVLKLKWSDE
;
A
#
# COMPACT_ATOMS: atom_id res chain seq x y z
N MET A 1 28.00 -25.38 -17.29
CA MET A 1 26.94 -24.46 -17.79
C MET A 1 25.62 -25.11 -17.47
N THR A 2 24.99 -24.74 -16.36
CA THR A 2 23.75 -25.35 -15.91
C THR A 2 22.79 -24.21 -15.64
N ASN A 3 21.79 -24.05 -16.52
CA ASN A 3 20.77 -23.02 -16.45
C ASN A 3 19.96 -23.20 -15.17
N MET A 4 20.04 -22.22 -14.27
CA MET A 4 19.03 -22.04 -13.23
C MET A 4 17.80 -21.40 -13.87
N SER A 5 16.70 -22.16 -13.91
CA SER A 5 15.39 -21.66 -14.32
C SER A 5 14.89 -20.67 -13.26
N THR A 6 14.86 -19.39 -13.60
CA THR A 6 14.14 -18.38 -12.83
C THR A 6 12.64 -18.64 -13.00
N ASN A 7 11.97 -19.10 -11.94
CA ASN A 7 10.50 -19.11 -11.88
C ASN A 7 10.01 -17.65 -11.92
N GLY A 8 9.77 -17.15 -13.13
CA GLY A 8 9.16 -15.84 -13.35
C GLY A 8 7.72 -15.87 -12.87
N VAL A 9 7.38 -14.96 -11.97
CA VAL A 9 5.98 -14.65 -11.63
C VAL A 9 5.25 -14.31 -12.93
N SER A 10 4.21 -15.08 -13.27
CA SER A 10 3.42 -14.86 -14.48
C SER A 10 2.92 -13.41 -14.54
N SER A 11 3.21 -12.72 -15.63
CA SER A 11 2.83 -11.33 -15.92
C SER A 11 1.38 -11.16 -16.39
N THR A 12 0.61 -12.25 -16.41
CA THR A 12 -0.76 -12.30 -16.94
C THR A 12 -1.80 -12.55 -15.83
N ASN A 13 -2.96 -11.91 -15.95
CA ASN A 13 -4.14 -12.14 -15.12
C ASN A 13 -4.76 -13.52 -15.44
N ALA A 14 -5.74 -13.94 -14.62
CA ALA A 14 -6.47 -15.19 -14.83
C ALA A 14 -7.20 -15.28 -16.19
N ASP A 15 -7.44 -14.15 -16.85
CA ASP A 15 -8.04 -14.03 -18.18
C ASP A 15 -7.02 -13.93 -19.33
N GLY A 16 -5.72 -13.99 -19.03
CA GLY A 16 -4.64 -13.87 -20.02
C GLY A 16 -4.23 -12.44 -20.39
N GLY A 17 -4.89 -11.40 -19.85
CA GLY A 17 -4.49 -10.00 -20.02
C GLY A 17 -3.28 -9.62 -19.17
N PRO A 18 -2.54 -8.53 -19.50
CA PRO A 18 -1.42 -8.09 -18.66
C PRO A 18 -1.90 -7.68 -17.27
N LYS A 19 -1.19 -8.10 -16.23
CA LYS A 19 -1.47 -7.68 -14.86
C LYS A 19 -1.42 -6.16 -14.73
N ARG A 20 -2.47 -5.57 -14.14
CA ARG A 20 -2.50 -4.13 -13.85
C ARG A 20 -1.41 -3.79 -12.84
N THR A 21 -0.70 -2.69 -13.05
CA THR A 21 0.20 -2.11 -12.04
C THR A 21 -0.60 -1.72 -10.80
N LYS A 22 -0.12 -2.09 -9.62
CA LYS A 22 -0.74 -1.81 -8.32
C LYS A 22 0.25 -1.05 -7.45
N ILE A 23 -0.15 0.11 -6.94
CA ILE A 23 0.68 0.90 -6.04
C ILE A 23 -0.03 1.02 -4.70
N CYS A 24 0.68 0.63 -3.64
CA CYS A 24 0.23 0.93 -2.29
C CYS A 24 0.69 2.32 -1.89
N VAL A 25 -0.24 3.16 -1.42
CA VAL A 25 0.07 4.50 -0.95
C VAL A 25 -0.14 4.58 0.56
N TYR A 26 0.98 4.75 1.29
CA TYR A 26 0.97 5.08 2.71
C TYR A 26 0.91 6.61 2.84
N CYS A 27 -0.07 7.14 3.56
CA CYS A 27 -0.25 8.58 3.73
C CYS A 27 -1.05 8.90 4.99
N GLY A 28 -1.09 10.18 5.37
CA GLY A 28 -1.84 10.62 6.55
C GLY A 28 -3.36 10.45 6.41
N ALA A 29 -3.99 9.98 7.48
CA ALA A 29 -5.44 10.10 7.67
C ALA A 29 -5.88 11.58 7.88
N SER A 30 -4.93 12.47 8.19
CA SER A 30 -5.14 13.92 8.22
C SER A 30 -4.71 14.58 6.91
N ALA A 31 -5.23 15.78 6.64
CA ALA A 31 -4.88 16.55 5.44
C ALA A 31 -3.51 17.27 5.54
N GLY A 32 -2.99 17.42 6.75
CA GLY A 32 -1.91 18.36 7.05
C GLY A 32 -2.41 19.82 7.09
N ASN A 33 -1.53 20.72 7.54
CA ASN A 33 -1.86 22.15 7.68
C ASN A 33 -1.62 22.96 6.39
N ASN A 34 -0.79 22.44 5.49
CA ASN A 34 -0.50 23.09 4.21
C ASN A 34 -1.31 22.40 3.10
N PRO A 35 -2.15 23.13 2.33
CA PRO A 35 -2.99 22.55 1.29
C PRO A 35 -2.20 21.86 0.17
N ILE A 36 -0.89 22.10 0.05
CA ILE A 36 -0.02 21.44 -0.94
C ILE A 36 -0.04 19.91 -0.82
N TYR A 37 -0.26 19.35 0.38
CA TYR A 37 -0.28 17.90 0.58
C TYR A 37 -1.55 17.26 0.00
N LEU A 38 -2.70 17.90 0.16
CA LEU A 38 -3.95 17.48 -0.51
C LEU A 38 -3.83 17.62 -2.03
N GLU A 39 -3.17 18.69 -2.49
CA GLU A 39 -2.94 18.86 -3.92
C GLU A 39 -2.03 17.77 -4.49
N ALA A 40 -0.98 17.38 -3.78
CA ALA A 40 -0.15 16.25 -4.16
C ALA A 40 -0.93 14.93 -4.21
N ALA A 41 -1.89 14.71 -3.30
CA ALA A 41 -2.78 13.53 -3.33
C ALA A 41 -3.62 13.49 -4.62
N ARG A 42 -4.23 14.62 -4.98
CA ARG A 42 -4.98 14.76 -6.24
C ARG A 42 -4.10 14.54 -7.47
N GLN A 43 -2.92 15.14 -7.48
CA GLN A 43 -1.98 15.00 -8.61
C GLN A 43 -1.52 13.55 -8.76
N LEU A 44 -1.19 12.88 -7.66
CA LEU A 44 -0.83 11.46 -7.70
C LEU A 44 -1.96 10.60 -8.25
N ALA A 45 -3.21 10.81 -7.81
CA ALA A 45 -4.36 10.12 -8.38
C ALA A 45 -4.53 10.37 -9.88
N ARG A 46 -4.32 11.61 -10.36
CA ARG A 46 -4.38 11.94 -11.80
C ARG A 46 -3.30 11.21 -12.60
N VAL A 47 -2.06 11.19 -12.10
CA VAL A 47 -0.96 10.46 -12.76
C VAL A 47 -1.24 8.96 -12.75
N MET A 48 -1.74 8.40 -11.65
CA MET A 48 -2.14 6.98 -11.58
C MET A 48 -3.23 6.64 -12.61
N ALA A 49 -4.29 7.45 -12.69
CA ALA A 49 -5.37 7.28 -13.66
C ALA A 49 -4.87 7.31 -15.11
N ALA A 50 -4.05 8.32 -15.45
CA ALA A 50 -3.47 8.47 -16.78
C ALA A 50 -2.59 7.28 -17.20
N ASN A 51 -2.09 6.52 -16.22
CA ASN A 51 -1.22 5.36 -16.43
C ASN A 51 -1.90 4.01 -16.17
N ASN A 52 -3.23 3.99 -15.98
CA ASN A 52 -4.03 2.79 -15.66
C ASN A 52 -3.49 2.02 -14.44
N ILE A 53 -3.07 2.74 -13.41
CA ILE A 53 -2.53 2.18 -12.17
C ILE A 53 -3.65 2.04 -11.14
N GLY A 54 -3.73 0.88 -10.49
CA GLY A 54 -4.63 0.68 -9.36
C GLY A 54 -4.01 1.11 -8.03
N LEU A 55 -4.83 1.68 -7.15
CA LEU A 55 -4.46 2.07 -5.79
C LEU A 55 -4.79 0.96 -4.79
N VAL A 56 -3.83 0.66 -3.92
CA VAL A 56 -4.02 -0.08 -2.68
C VAL A 56 -3.77 0.89 -1.53
N TYR A 57 -4.64 0.96 -0.53
CA TYR A 57 -4.44 1.91 0.57
C TYR A 57 -5.14 1.47 1.86
N GLY A 58 -5.01 2.31 2.89
CA GLY A 58 -5.50 2.04 4.22
C GLY A 58 -7.01 2.12 4.43
N GLY A 59 -7.80 2.50 3.42
CA GLY A 59 -9.27 2.51 3.47
C GLY A 59 -9.93 3.71 4.16
N GLY A 60 -9.16 4.72 4.61
CA GLY A 60 -9.73 5.93 5.21
C GLY A 60 -10.47 6.81 4.19
N THR A 61 -11.45 7.61 4.65
CA THR A 61 -12.23 8.52 3.76
C THR A 61 -11.87 10.00 3.94
N VAL A 62 -10.99 10.29 4.90
CA VAL A 62 -10.57 11.64 5.28
C VAL A 62 -9.09 11.87 5.00
N GLY A 63 -8.67 13.14 5.03
CA GLY A 63 -7.28 13.53 4.83
C GLY A 63 -6.72 13.13 3.47
N LEU A 64 -5.43 12.80 3.42
CA LEU A 64 -4.79 12.41 2.16
C LEU A 64 -5.31 11.07 1.64
N MET A 65 -5.60 10.12 2.54
CA MET A 65 -6.18 8.81 2.21
C MET A 65 -7.50 8.94 1.45
N GLY A 66 -8.42 9.74 1.99
CA GLY A 66 -9.70 10.00 1.35
C GLY A 66 -9.56 10.72 0.01
N GLU A 67 -8.69 11.72 -0.04
CA GLU A 67 -8.52 12.57 -1.23
C GLU A 67 -7.96 11.78 -2.42
N ILE A 68 -6.93 10.95 -2.22
CA ILE A 68 -6.35 10.15 -3.31
C ILE A 68 -7.34 9.09 -3.80
N ALA A 69 -8.02 8.39 -2.88
CA ALA A 69 -9.02 7.37 -3.22
C ALA A 69 -10.18 7.97 -4.00
N LYS A 70 -10.79 9.04 -3.46
CA LYS A 70 -11.90 9.74 -4.10
C LYS A 70 -11.54 10.28 -5.47
N THR A 71 -10.37 10.90 -5.60
CA THR A 71 -9.92 11.44 -6.88
C THR A 71 -9.74 10.31 -7.89
N LEU A 72 -9.09 9.20 -7.52
CA LEU A 72 -8.85 8.11 -8.45
C LEU A 72 -10.15 7.40 -8.88
N VAL A 73 -11.07 7.14 -7.95
CA VAL A 73 -12.39 6.58 -8.29
C VAL A 73 -13.14 7.48 -9.25
N SER A 74 -13.14 8.80 -9.02
CA SER A 74 -13.81 9.75 -9.93
C SER A 74 -13.25 9.75 -11.36
N LEU A 75 -11.99 9.30 -11.55
CA LEU A 75 -11.30 9.26 -12.84
C LEU A 75 -11.31 7.88 -13.49
N SER A 76 -11.33 6.80 -12.70
CA SER A 76 -11.03 5.44 -13.15
C SER A 76 -12.00 4.38 -12.63
N GLY A 77 -13.06 4.77 -11.92
CA GLY A 77 -14.10 3.91 -11.39
C GLY A 77 -13.72 3.16 -10.11
N PRO A 78 -14.69 2.54 -9.41
CA PRO A 78 -14.48 1.89 -8.10
C PRO A 78 -13.42 0.79 -8.10
N ASP A 79 -13.33 0.01 -9.18
CA ASP A 79 -12.37 -1.09 -9.32
C ASP A 79 -10.91 -0.64 -9.36
N SER A 80 -10.65 0.65 -9.59
CA SER A 80 -9.32 1.22 -9.59
C SER A 80 -8.72 1.38 -8.18
N VAL A 81 -9.54 1.32 -7.13
CA VAL A 81 -9.12 1.52 -5.74
C VAL A 81 -9.51 0.32 -4.88
N HIS A 82 -8.60 -0.09 -3.99
CA HIS A 82 -8.86 -1.08 -2.96
C HIS A 82 -8.36 -0.60 -1.60
N GLY A 83 -9.27 -0.39 -0.67
CA GLY A 83 -9.00 -0.08 0.74
C GLY A 83 -9.01 -1.32 1.62
N ILE A 84 -8.04 -1.45 2.53
CA ILE A 84 -8.00 -2.54 3.51
C ILE A 84 -8.09 -1.94 4.92
N ILE A 85 -9.16 -2.29 5.64
CA ILE A 85 -9.51 -1.69 6.94
C ILE A 85 -9.58 -2.79 8.01
N PRO A 86 -8.99 -2.61 9.19
CA PRO A 86 -9.15 -3.57 10.28
C PRO A 86 -10.52 -3.41 10.94
N GLU A 87 -11.12 -4.52 11.39
CA GLU A 87 -12.44 -4.52 12.04
C GLU A 87 -12.55 -3.51 13.20
N ALA A 88 -11.46 -3.34 13.96
CA ALA A 88 -11.43 -2.43 15.10
C ALA A 88 -11.69 -0.96 14.70
N LEU A 89 -11.16 -0.50 13.55
CA LEU A 89 -11.35 0.88 13.11
C LEU A 89 -12.78 1.10 12.59
N VAL A 90 -13.35 0.12 11.89
CA VAL A 90 -14.75 0.18 11.43
C VAL A 90 -15.74 0.34 12.59
N ARG A 91 -15.44 -0.27 13.74
CA ARG A 91 -16.31 -0.20 14.93
C ARG A 91 -16.18 1.12 15.69
N TYR A 92 -15.03 1.80 15.56
CA TYR A 92 -14.70 2.97 16.37
C TYR A 92 -14.93 4.29 15.62
N GLU A 93 -14.72 4.31 14.31
CA GLU A 93 -14.88 5.50 13.49
C GLU A 93 -16.36 5.72 13.14
N ARG A 94 -16.92 6.83 13.61
CA ARG A 94 -18.21 7.35 13.11
C ARG A 94 -17.92 8.29 11.95
N ASP A 95 -17.89 7.72 10.76
CA ASP A 95 -17.64 8.46 9.53
C ASP A 95 -18.93 8.49 8.68
N PRO A 96 -19.50 9.67 8.39
CA PRO A 96 -20.72 9.77 7.59
C PRO A 96 -20.57 9.22 6.16
N ASN A 97 -19.33 9.04 5.69
CA ASN A 97 -19.05 8.44 4.38
C ASN A 97 -19.16 6.90 4.39
N TYR A 98 -19.39 6.27 5.56
CA TYR A 98 -19.62 4.84 5.68
C TYR A 98 -21.10 4.53 5.44
N THR A 99 -21.49 4.40 4.17
CA THR A 99 -22.89 4.22 3.76
C THR A 99 -23.21 2.80 3.28
N SER A 100 -22.19 1.98 3.01
CA SER A 100 -22.35 0.64 2.45
C SER A 100 -22.24 -0.43 3.54
N THR A 101 -22.92 -1.58 3.39
CA THR A 101 -22.88 -2.67 4.38
C THR A 101 -22.06 -3.85 3.86
N HIS A 102 -21.03 -4.28 4.59
CA HIS A 102 -20.29 -5.49 4.29
C HIS A 102 -20.81 -6.66 5.14
N THR A 103 -21.08 -7.81 4.51
CA THR A 103 -21.38 -9.08 5.20
C THR A 103 -20.13 -9.96 5.19
N ASN A 104 -19.58 -10.31 6.37
CA ASN A 104 -18.46 -11.24 6.44
C ASN A 104 -18.86 -12.60 5.86
N GLY A 105 -18.18 -13.05 4.80
CA GLY A 105 -18.38 -14.35 4.18
C GLY A 105 -17.58 -15.47 4.87
N SER A 106 -18.32 -16.44 5.42
CA SER A 106 -17.98 -17.82 5.77
C SER A 106 -16.61 -18.12 6.42
N THR A 107 -16.59 -18.19 7.75
CA THR A 107 -15.72 -19.11 8.49
C THR A 107 -16.16 -20.55 8.19
N GLN A 108 -15.24 -21.38 7.68
CA GLN A 108 -15.42 -22.83 7.62
C GLN A 108 -15.64 -23.36 9.05
N LYS A 109 -16.81 -23.97 9.28
CA LYS A 109 -17.20 -24.54 10.58
C LYS A 109 -16.65 -25.97 10.71
N ASP A 110 -15.65 -26.16 11.56
CA ASP A 110 -15.40 -27.44 12.22
C ASP A 110 -16.15 -27.44 13.56
N GLY A 111 -17.03 -28.43 13.74
CA GLY A 111 -18.09 -28.41 14.74
C GLY A 111 -17.66 -28.73 16.18
N ALA A 112 -18.36 -28.15 17.15
CA ALA A 112 -19.25 -28.84 18.09
C ALA A 112 -19.81 -27.87 19.17
N ALA A 113 -21.13 -28.01 19.41
CA ALA A 113 -21.91 -27.69 20.62
C ALA A 113 -21.96 -26.25 21.20
N GLU A 114 -22.99 -25.54 20.76
CA GLU A 114 -23.95 -24.67 21.48
C GLU A 114 -23.55 -23.96 22.80
N GLU A 115 -23.32 -22.65 22.69
CA GLU A 115 -23.98 -21.65 23.55
C GLU A 115 -24.67 -20.60 22.65
N LYS A 116 -25.94 -20.32 22.93
CA LYS A 116 -26.80 -19.44 22.13
C LYS A 116 -26.52 -17.97 22.44
N GLU A 117 -25.65 -17.34 21.67
CA GLU A 117 -25.79 -15.94 21.30
C GLU A 117 -26.22 -15.89 19.83
N GLU A 118 -27.28 -15.15 19.52
CA GLU A 118 -27.66 -14.87 18.14
C GLU A 118 -26.50 -14.16 17.42
N GLU A 119 -25.67 -14.93 16.73
CA GLU A 119 -24.65 -14.43 15.82
C GLU A 119 -25.34 -13.90 14.55
N LYS A 120 -26.09 -12.80 14.69
CA LYS A 120 -26.41 -11.93 13.55
C LYS A 120 -25.05 -11.46 13.02
N ALA A 121 -24.71 -11.84 11.80
CA ALA A 121 -23.61 -11.23 11.06
C ALA A 121 -23.75 -9.70 11.21
N LYS A 122 -22.88 -9.10 12.03
CA LYS A 122 -22.90 -7.66 12.26
C LYS A 122 -22.54 -7.03 10.93
N GLN A 123 -23.51 -6.43 10.26
CA GLN A 123 -23.26 -5.58 9.10
C GLN A 123 -22.32 -4.47 9.56
N LEU A 124 -21.08 -4.55 9.09
CA LEU A 124 -20.10 -3.50 9.31
C LEU A 124 -20.31 -2.47 8.21
N ALA A 125 -20.48 -1.21 8.62
CA ALA A 125 -20.54 -0.12 7.67
C ALA A 125 -19.15 0.03 7.03
N VAL A 126 -19.08 0.33 5.74
CA VAL A 126 -17.84 0.57 4.99
C VAL A 126 -18.00 1.82 4.13
N PRO A 127 -16.88 2.45 3.72
CA PRO A 127 -16.92 3.59 2.80
C PRO A 127 -17.77 3.32 1.55
N ASP A 128 -18.44 4.35 1.03
CA ASP A 128 -19.17 4.26 -0.24
C ASP A 128 -18.24 3.84 -1.37
N GLU A 129 -18.49 2.67 -1.97
CA GLU A 129 -17.66 2.10 -3.02
C GLU A 129 -17.61 3.00 -4.27
N ASN A 130 -18.69 3.73 -4.58
CA ASN A 130 -18.71 4.64 -5.73
C ASN A 130 -17.88 5.90 -5.50
N VAL A 131 -17.46 6.16 -4.27
CA VAL A 131 -16.65 7.31 -3.89
C VAL A 131 -15.23 6.90 -3.55
N PHE A 132 -15.02 5.83 -2.78
CA PHE A 132 -13.71 5.45 -2.24
C PHE A 132 -13.20 4.11 -2.76
N GLY A 133 -13.99 3.41 -3.58
CA GLY A 133 -13.62 2.14 -4.19
C GLY A 133 -13.90 0.94 -3.29
N ARG A 134 -13.49 -0.25 -3.76
CA ARG A 134 -13.73 -1.49 -3.05
C ARG A 134 -13.02 -1.46 -1.69
N THR A 135 -13.65 -2.06 -0.68
CA THR A 135 -13.08 -2.16 0.67
C THR A 135 -13.11 -3.60 1.15
N THR A 136 -11.99 -4.08 1.71
CA THR A 136 -11.92 -5.36 2.43
C THR A 136 -11.70 -5.10 3.91
N ILE A 137 -12.52 -5.74 4.74
CA ILE A 137 -12.35 -5.74 6.20
C ILE A 137 -11.49 -6.93 6.59
N VAL A 138 -10.50 -6.69 7.45
CA VAL A 138 -9.61 -7.73 8.00
C VAL A 138 -9.61 -7.72 9.52
N LYS A 139 -9.22 -8.84 10.11
CA LYS A 139 -9.26 -9.03 11.58
C LYS A 139 -8.39 -8.04 12.35
N ASP A 140 -7.17 -7.79 11.87
CA ASP A 140 -6.14 -7.04 12.61
C ASP A 140 -5.19 -6.27 11.69
N MET A 141 -4.35 -5.43 12.31
CA MET A 141 -3.38 -4.58 11.62
C MET A 141 -2.29 -5.37 10.88
N HIS A 142 -1.90 -6.54 11.37
CA HIS A 142 -0.90 -7.37 10.71
C HIS A 142 -1.44 -7.93 9.39
N THR A 143 -2.65 -8.49 9.44
CA THR A 143 -3.36 -8.99 8.26
C THR A 143 -3.60 -7.87 7.25
N ARG A 144 -3.90 -6.66 7.72
CA ARG A 144 -4.03 -5.46 6.86
C ARG A 144 -2.76 -5.17 6.09
N LYS A 145 -1.64 -4.98 6.78
CA LYS A 145 -0.34 -4.65 6.14
C LYS A 145 0.10 -5.76 5.19
N LEU A 146 -0.06 -7.02 5.60
CA LEU A 146 0.25 -8.17 4.76
C LEU A 146 -0.59 -8.19 3.48
N MET A 147 -1.90 -7.99 3.57
CA MET A 147 -2.78 -7.99 2.39
C MET A 147 -2.45 -6.83 1.44
N MET A 148 -2.22 -5.63 1.98
CA MET A 148 -1.82 -4.45 1.19
C MET A 148 -0.53 -4.74 0.40
N ALA A 149 0.47 -5.32 1.07
CA ALA A 149 1.72 -5.70 0.41
C ALA A 149 1.48 -6.80 -0.63
N GLN A 150 0.79 -7.88 -0.30
CA GLN A 150 0.53 -9.00 -1.21
C GLN A 150 -0.13 -8.55 -2.52
N GLU A 151 -1.08 -7.61 -2.48
CA GLU A 151 -1.71 -7.09 -3.70
C GLU A 151 -0.71 -6.31 -4.58
N VAL A 152 0.19 -5.55 -3.98
CA VAL A 152 1.29 -4.88 -4.71
C VAL A 152 2.27 -5.90 -5.30
N LEU A 153 2.64 -6.93 -4.52
CA LEU A 153 3.56 -7.97 -4.98
C LEU A 153 2.99 -8.77 -6.16
N ALA A 154 1.68 -9.01 -6.14
CA ALA A 154 0.94 -9.68 -7.21
C ALA A 154 0.68 -8.79 -8.43
N GLY A 155 0.88 -7.47 -8.32
CA GLY A 155 0.67 -6.49 -9.38
C GLY A 155 1.65 -6.61 -10.56
N GLY A 156 1.31 -5.94 -11.65
CA GLY A 156 2.13 -5.90 -12.88
C GLY A 156 3.45 -5.12 -12.74
N PRO A 157 4.24 -5.00 -13.82
CA PRO A 157 5.45 -4.18 -13.84
C PRO A 157 5.21 -2.74 -13.36
N GLY A 158 6.17 -2.19 -12.62
CA GLY A 158 6.06 -0.85 -12.00
C GLY A 158 5.20 -0.80 -10.73
N SER A 159 4.74 -1.94 -10.21
CA SER A 159 4.07 -2.00 -8.91
C SER A 159 5.05 -1.71 -7.78
N GLY A 160 4.58 -1.05 -6.73
CA GLY A 160 5.42 -0.73 -5.58
C GLY A 160 4.72 0.13 -4.54
N PHE A 161 5.51 0.80 -3.71
CA PHE A 161 5.04 1.52 -2.55
C PHE A 161 5.39 3.00 -2.66
N ILE A 162 4.45 3.88 -2.36
CA ILE A 162 4.68 5.32 -2.23
C ILE A 162 4.30 5.75 -0.82
N ALA A 163 5.22 6.43 -0.14
CA ALA A 163 4.91 7.17 1.08
C ALA A 163 4.69 8.65 0.73
N MET A 164 3.48 9.13 1.00
CA MET A 164 3.18 10.56 1.05
C MET A 164 3.22 11.06 2.49
N SER A 165 3.21 12.38 2.66
CA SER A 165 3.17 13.02 3.98
C SER A 165 2.18 12.36 4.95
N GLY A 166 2.67 12.01 6.13
CA GLY A 166 1.92 11.22 7.10
C GLY A 166 2.60 11.18 8.46
N GLY A 167 1.92 10.59 9.44
CA GLY A 167 2.41 10.48 10.82
C GLY A 167 3.13 9.17 11.10
N TYR A 168 3.15 8.76 12.37
CA TYR A 168 3.84 7.53 12.80
C TYR A 168 3.33 6.26 12.12
N GLY A 169 2.02 6.13 11.87
CA GLY A 169 1.47 4.96 11.16
C GLY A 169 2.06 4.81 9.75
N THR A 170 2.12 5.91 9.00
CA THR A 170 2.73 5.94 7.66
C THR A 170 4.22 5.58 7.71
N MET A 171 4.95 6.05 8.73
CA MET A 171 6.37 5.73 8.90
C MET A 171 6.60 4.26 9.27
N GLU A 172 5.73 3.69 10.09
CA GLU A 172 5.78 2.27 10.47
C GLU A 172 5.55 1.37 9.25
N GLU A 173 4.53 1.66 8.45
CA GLU A 173 4.23 0.93 7.21
C GLU A 173 5.38 1.06 6.18
N LEU A 174 5.93 2.27 6.05
CA LEU A 174 7.08 2.54 5.19
C LEU A 174 8.31 1.72 5.61
N PHE A 175 8.74 1.81 6.86
CA PHE A 175 9.96 1.12 7.30
C PHE A 175 9.80 -0.40 7.35
N GLU A 176 8.59 -0.91 7.57
CA GLU A 176 8.31 -2.34 7.45
C GLU A 176 8.58 -2.83 6.02
N THR A 177 8.05 -2.16 5.00
CA THR A 177 8.29 -2.54 3.59
C THR A 177 9.74 -2.34 3.15
N VAL A 178 10.43 -1.31 3.66
CA VAL A 178 11.88 -1.12 3.43
C VAL A 178 12.66 -2.30 3.99
N THR A 179 12.33 -2.72 5.20
CA THR A 179 12.99 -3.86 5.85
C THR A 179 12.73 -5.16 5.08
N TRP A 180 11.50 -5.38 4.61
CA TRP A 180 11.17 -6.53 3.78
C TRP A 180 11.94 -6.56 2.45
N ASN A 181 12.10 -5.40 1.79
CA ASN A 181 12.95 -5.29 0.61
C ASN A 181 14.41 -5.65 0.94
N GLN A 182 14.96 -5.09 2.02
CA GLN A 182 16.33 -5.37 2.48
C GLN A 182 16.57 -6.87 2.77
N LEU A 183 15.56 -7.54 3.35
CA LEU A 183 15.58 -8.97 3.69
C LEU A 183 15.28 -9.90 2.49
N GLY A 184 15.04 -9.34 1.30
CA GLY A 184 14.74 -10.11 0.08
C GLY A 184 13.35 -10.72 0.06
N ILE A 185 12.42 -10.27 0.91
CA ILE A 185 11.03 -10.73 0.95
C ILE A 185 10.26 -10.24 -0.29
N HIS A 186 10.63 -9.08 -0.83
CA HIS A 186 10.12 -8.59 -2.11
C HIS A 186 11.13 -7.74 -2.87
N ASP A 187 10.83 -7.49 -4.15
CA ASP A 187 11.66 -6.76 -5.11
C ASP A 187 11.07 -5.41 -5.57
N LYS A 188 9.94 -5.00 -5.00
CA LYS A 188 9.24 -3.77 -5.40
C LYS A 188 9.94 -2.51 -4.89
N GLY A 189 9.89 -1.45 -5.72
CA GLY A 189 10.41 -0.14 -5.39
C GLY A 189 9.60 0.57 -4.31
N ILE A 190 10.28 1.43 -3.55
CA ILE A 190 9.69 2.22 -2.47
C ILE A 190 10.09 3.68 -2.69
N VAL A 191 9.09 4.56 -2.81
CA VAL A 191 9.29 5.97 -3.12
C VAL A 191 8.79 6.86 -1.99
N LEU A 192 9.60 7.84 -1.60
CA LEU A 192 9.19 8.96 -0.75
C LEU A 192 8.75 10.11 -1.65
N LEU A 193 7.44 10.40 -1.69
CA LEU A 193 6.93 11.58 -2.39
C LEU A 193 7.15 12.81 -1.51
N ASN A 194 8.32 13.43 -1.66
CA ASN A 194 8.83 14.48 -0.79
C ASN A 194 8.34 15.88 -1.20
N ILE A 195 7.07 16.14 -0.89
CA ILE A 195 6.43 17.43 -1.11
C ILE A 195 6.89 18.43 -0.04
N ASN A 196 7.34 19.61 -0.48
CA ASN A 196 7.73 20.71 0.41
C ASN A 196 8.82 20.31 1.45
N GLY A 197 9.69 19.37 1.10
CA GLY A 197 10.77 18.91 1.98
C GLY A 197 10.31 18.10 3.20
N PHE A 198 9.06 17.60 3.20
CA PHE A 198 8.50 16.83 4.32
C PHE A 198 9.38 15.66 4.79
N TYR A 199 10.08 14.99 3.85
CA TYR A 199 10.94 13.85 4.13
C TYR A 199 12.44 14.19 4.21
N ASP A 200 12.83 15.47 4.15
CA ASP A 200 14.25 15.86 4.17
C ASP A 200 14.98 15.31 5.42
N GLY A 201 14.32 15.33 6.58
CA GLY A 201 14.86 14.75 7.81
C GLY A 201 15.05 13.22 7.75
N ILE A 202 14.16 12.50 7.07
CA ILE A 202 14.29 11.04 6.88
C ILE A 202 15.42 10.73 5.91
N LEU A 203 15.53 11.48 4.82
CA LEU A 203 16.62 11.34 3.84
C LEU A 203 17.98 11.62 4.51
N GLN A 204 18.06 12.65 5.34
CA GLN A 204 19.26 12.93 6.13
C GLN A 204 19.58 11.81 7.11
N TRP A 205 18.57 11.25 7.80
CA TRP A 205 18.77 10.12 8.70
C TRP A 205 19.29 8.86 7.98
N ILE A 206 18.79 8.58 6.76
CA ILE A 206 19.32 7.48 5.93
C ILE A 206 20.79 7.72 5.63
N GLN A 207 21.14 8.94 5.19
CA GLN A 207 22.52 9.30 4.86
C GLN A 207 23.44 9.11 6.08
N ASN A 208 23.04 9.62 7.25
CA ASN A 208 23.80 9.42 8.49
C ASN A 208 23.93 7.94 8.85
N SER A 209 22.88 7.15 8.67
CA SER A 209 22.89 5.71 8.95
C SER A 209 23.85 4.94 8.04
N ILE A 210 24.05 5.43 6.81
CA ILE A 210 25.04 4.89 5.87
C ILE A 210 26.45 5.28 6.30
N GLU A 211 26.66 6.55 6.63
CA GLU A 211 27.96 7.07 7.09
C GLU A 211 28.44 6.35 8.36
N GLU A 212 27.53 6.09 9.29
CA GLU A 212 27.79 5.36 10.54
C GLU A 212 27.75 3.83 10.38
N GLY A 213 27.49 3.31 9.17
CA GLY A 213 27.58 1.89 8.85
C GLY A 213 26.41 1.01 9.34
N PHE A 214 25.31 1.60 9.82
CA PHE A 214 24.07 0.87 10.15
C PHE A 214 23.30 0.43 8.91
N VAL A 215 23.45 1.15 7.80
CA VAL A 215 22.87 0.82 6.49
C VAL A 215 24.00 0.71 5.47
N ASN A 216 24.05 -0.39 4.71
CA ASN A 216 25.02 -0.49 3.62
C ASN A 216 24.70 0.52 2.51
N GLN A 217 25.71 1.16 1.92
CA GLN A 217 25.60 2.09 0.78
C GLN A 217 24.66 1.61 -0.34
N ALA A 218 24.69 0.32 -0.68
CA ALA A 218 23.83 -0.24 -1.72
C ALA A 218 22.34 -0.26 -1.29
N ASN A 219 22.07 -0.56 -0.01
CA ASN A 219 20.72 -0.55 0.56
C ASN A 219 20.18 0.87 0.80
N GLY A 220 21.05 1.88 0.81
CA GLY A 220 20.64 3.30 0.79
C GLY A 220 19.75 3.67 -0.40
N LYS A 221 19.77 2.87 -1.48
CA LYS A 221 18.97 3.08 -2.70
C LYS A 221 17.61 2.36 -2.68
N ILE A 222 17.27 1.67 -1.58
CA ILE A 222 15.97 1.00 -1.45
C ILE A 222 14.83 2.03 -1.45
N MET A 223 15.00 3.13 -0.72
CA MET A 223 14.08 4.27 -0.76
C MET A 223 14.58 5.29 -1.79
N VAL A 224 13.69 5.66 -2.72
CA VAL A 224 13.98 6.67 -3.74
C VAL A 224 13.15 7.91 -3.47
N GLU A 225 13.78 9.08 -3.51
CA GLU A 225 13.06 10.34 -3.42
C GLU A 225 12.41 10.70 -4.77
N ALA A 226 11.17 11.19 -4.72
CA ALA A 226 10.54 11.91 -5.81
C ALA A 226 9.96 13.23 -5.31
N LYS A 227 10.14 14.32 -6.08
CA LYS A 227 9.63 15.66 -5.71
C LYS A 227 8.24 15.96 -6.27
N ASN A 228 7.74 15.11 -7.17
CA ASN A 228 6.41 15.21 -7.76
C ASN A 228 5.88 13.81 -8.15
N PRO A 229 4.57 13.67 -8.42
CA PRO A 229 3.99 12.37 -8.71
C PRO A 229 4.47 11.67 -9.98
N ASP A 230 4.77 12.40 -11.06
CA ASP A 230 5.29 11.80 -12.30
C ASP A 230 6.64 11.14 -12.06
N ASP A 231 7.53 11.82 -11.35
CA ASP A 231 8.83 11.28 -10.94
C ASP A 231 8.67 10.08 -10.02
N ALA A 232 7.65 10.06 -9.16
CA ALA A 232 7.38 8.91 -8.28
C ALA A 232 6.99 7.66 -9.08
N ILE A 233 6.08 7.80 -10.05
CA ILE A 233 5.67 6.69 -10.93
C ILE A 233 6.84 6.23 -11.81
N LYS A 234 7.64 7.17 -12.31
CA LYS A 234 8.85 6.85 -13.08
C LYS A 234 9.86 6.08 -12.22
N ALA A 235 10.13 6.53 -11.01
CA ALA A 235 11.06 5.88 -10.09
C ALA A 235 10.65 4.44 -9.78
N LEU A 236 9.35 4.16 -9.59
CA LEU A 236 8.86 2.80 -9.39
C LEU A 236 9.04 1.90 -10.62
N ARG A 237 8.85 2.43 -11.83
CA ARG A 237 9.06 1.68 -13.08
C ARG A 237 10.52 1.36 -13.33
N GLU A 238 11.41 2.27 -12.96
CA GLU A 238 12.86 2.18 -13.21
C GLU A 238 13.62 1.51 -12.05
N TYR A 239 12.93 1.25 -10.93
CA TYR A 239 13.54 0.67 -9.74
C TYR A 239 14.24 -0.66 -10.04
N LYS A 240 15.43 -0.81 -9.48
CA LYS A 240 16.21 -2.04 -9.48
C LYS A 240 16.60 -2.39 -8.05
N VAL A 241 16.40 -3.65 -7.71
CA VAL A 241 16.74 -4.20 -6.40
C VAL A 241 18.23 -3.97 -6.10
N SER A 242 18.52 -3.61 -4.84
CA SER A 242 19.89 -3.44 -4.36
C SER A 242 20.72 -4.70 -4.57
N GLU A 243 21.98 -4.54 -4.98
CA GLU A 243 22.93 -5.65 -5.08
C GLU A 243 23.30 -6.24 -3.70
N ALA A 244 23.02 -5.51 -2.61
CA ALA A 244 23.27 -5.93 -1.23
C ALA A 244 22.03 -6.50 -0.52
N VAL A 245 20.98 -6.90 -1.26
CA VAL A 245 19.84 -7.62 -0.68
C VAL A 245 20.31 -8.92 -0.02
N LEU A 246 19.84 -9.14 1.21
CA LEU A 246 20.11 -10.37 1.93
C LEU A 246 19.36 -11.52 1.25
N LYS A 247 20.09 -12.53 0.76
CA LYS A 247 19.52 -13.72 0.11
C LYS A 247 19.05 -14.74 1.16
N LEU A 248 18.18 -14.30 2.06
CA LEU A 248 17.63 -15.15 3.12
C LEU A 248 16.56 -16.07 2.53
N LYS A 249 16.61 -17.36 2.88
CA LYS A 249 15.55 -18.32 2.59
C LYS A 249 14.69 -18.46 3.84
N TRP A 250 13.43 -18.06 3.72
CA TRP A 250 12.48 -18.04 4.84
C TRP A 250 11.58 -19.29 4.88
N SER A 251 11.97 -20.38 4.21
CA SER A 251 11.17 -21.62 4.05
C SER A 251 11.97 -22.91 4.29
N ASP A 252 13.06 -22.82 5.05
CA ASP A 252 13.85 -23.99 5.47
C ASP A 252 13.59 -24.39 6.95
N GLU A 253 12.40 -24.06 7.50
CA GLU A 253 11.87 -24.63 8.76
C GLU A 253 10.46 -25.21 8.57
#